data_AF-A0A963Y2Z3-F1
#
_entry.id   AF-A0A963Y2Z3-F1
#
_cell.length_a   1.000
_cell.length_b   1.000
_cell.length_c   1.000
_cell.angle_alpha   90.00
_cell.angle_beta   90.00
_cell.angle_gamma   90.00
#
_symmetry.space_group_name_H-M   'P 1'
#
loop_
_entity.id
_entity.type
_entity.pdbx_description
1 polymer ?
#
loop_
_entity_poly.entity_id
_entity_poly.type
_entity_poly.pdbx_seq_one_letter_code
_entity_poly.pdbx_strand_id
1 'polypeptide(L)'
;MDRLFGLLRIPSISTDPAFGGDCARAADWLVADLRDLGFEAAARPTAGHPMVVAHGGEGGPHLLFYGHYDVQPVDPLNLWHRDPFDPVIEDTAKGKVIRARGASDDKGQLMTFIEACRAWKAVHGTLPCRLTMLLEGEEESGSPSLVPFLKGNAGELS
;
A
#
# COMPACT_ATOMS: atom_id res chain seq x y z
N MET A 1 1.80 3.41 14.27
CA MET A 1 0.97 2.20 14.44
C MET A 1 -0.44 2.42 13.91
N ASP A 2 -1.11 3.51 14.30
CA ASP A 2 -2.48 3.82 13.87
C ASP A 2 -2.68 3.86 12.35
N ARG A 3 -1.68 4.35 11.59
CA ARG A 3 -1.71 4.35 10.12
C ARG A 3 -1.80 2.95 9.53
N LEU A 4 -0.86 2.07 9.90
CA LEU A 4 -0.88 0.67 9.48
C LEU A 4 -2.20 0.00 9.86
N PHE A 5 -2.67 0.21 11.09
CA PHE A 5 -3.93 -0.39 11.55
C PHE A 5 -5.13 0.19 10.80
N GLY A 6 -5.11 1.47 10.41
CA GLY A 6 -6.11 2.09 9.56
C GLY A 6 -6.19 1.42 8.19
N LEU A 7 -5.05 1.20 7.54
CA LEU A 7 -4.99 0.52 6.24
C LEU A 7 -5.36 -0.97 6.31
N LEU A 8 -4.95 -1.67 7.38
CA LEU A 8 -5.29 -3.09 7.60
C LEU A 8 -6.78 -3.33 7.85
N ARG A 9 -7.52 -2.32 8.35
CA ARG A 9 -8.98 -2.43 8.52
C ARG A 9 -9.77 -2.36 7.22
N ILE A 10 -9.12 -2.04 6.10
CA ILE A 10 -9.78 -1.97 4.79
C ILE A 10 -9.67 -3.35 4.12
N PRO A 11 -10.78 -4.08 3.89
CA PRO A 11 -10.74 -5.40 3.29
C PRO A 11 -10.60 -5.32 1.76
N SER A 12 -9.45 -4.85 1.28
CA SER A 12 -9.14 -4.71 -0.15
C SER A 12 -8.83 -6.05 -0.82
N ILE A 13 -9.80 -6.96 -0.87
CA ILE A 13 -9.64 -8.29 -1.49
C ILE A 13 -9.85 -8.17 -3.01
N SER A 14 -8.78 -8.14 -3.81
CA SER A 14 -8.88 -7.89 -5.26
C SER A 14 -9.52 -9.03 -6.05
N THR A 15 -9.41 -10.27 -5.57
CA THR A 15 -9.93 -11.45 -6.27
C THR A 15 -11.46 -11.58 -6.19
N ASP A 16 -12.12 -10.81 -5.32
CA ASP A 16 -13.56 -10.83 -5.14
C ASP A 16 -14.19 -9.48 -5.53
N PRO A 17 -15.00 -9.43 -6.62
CA PRO A 17 -15.66 -8.21 -7.08
C PRO A 17 -16.49 -7.48 -6.02
N ALA A 18 -16.99 -8.17 -5.00
CA ALA A 18 -17.75 -7.55 -3.90
C ALA A 18 -16.91 -6.53 -3.11
N PHE A 19 -15.59 -6.70 -3.09
CA PHE A 19 -14.64 -5.84 -2.39
C PHE A 19 -14.01 -4.78 -3.30
N GLY A 20 -14.47 -4.60 -4.54
CA GLY A 20 -13.94 -3.58 -5.44
C GLY A 20 -14.04 -2.15 -4.89
N GLY A 21 -15.09 -1.86 -4.12
CA GLY A 21 -15.23 -0.60 -3.39
C GLY A 21 -14.19 -0.44 -2.26
N ASP A 22 -13.81 -1.54 -1.62
CA ASP A 22 -12.77 -1.56 -0.58
C ASP A 22 -11.36 -1.38 -1.16
N CYS A 23 -11.08 -1.97 -2.32
CA CYS A 23 -9.86 -1.70 -3.08
C CYS A 23 -9.74 -0.21 -3.44
N ALA A 24 -10.81 0.40 -3.97
CA ALA A 24 -10.83 1.83 -4.25
C ALA A 24 -10.61 2.67 -2.98
N ARG A 25 -11.27 2.31 -1.87
CA ARG A 25 -11.09 2.97 -0.57
C ARG A 25 -9.67 2.85 -0.03
N ALA A 26 -9.00 1.71 -0.22
CA ALA A 26 -7.60 1.53 0.17
C ALA A 26 -6.67 2.43 -0.66
N ALA A 27 -6.91 2.54 -1.97
CA ALA A 27 -6.16 3.44 -2.84
C ALA A 27 -6.35 4.91 -2.42
N ASP A 28 -7.59 5.34 -2.17
CA ASP A 28 -7.88 6.72 -1.71
C ASP A 28 -7.25 7.02 -0.34
N TRP A 29 -7.26 6.05 0.57
CA TRP A 29 -6.60 6.17 1.87
C TRP A 29 -5.09 6.39 1.71
N LEU A 30 -4.44 5.64 0.82
CA LEU A 30 -3.00 5.78 0.54
C LEU A 30 -2.68 7.13 -0.12
N VAL A 31 -3.52 7.58 -1.05
CA VAL A 31 -3.38 8.92 -1.65
C VAL A 31 -3.43 10.01 -0.59
N ALA A 32 -4.37 9.92 0.35
CA ALA A 32 -4.47 10.88 1.44
C ALA A 32 -3.21 10.86 2.33
N ASP A 33 -2.76 9.68 2.78
CA ASP A 33 -1.59 9.57 3.65
C ASP A 33 -0.28 10.05 2.97
N LEU A 34 -0.13 9.77 1.67
CA LEU A 34 1.03 10.24 0.89
C LEU A 34 1.00 11.75 0.67
N ARG A 35 -0.18 12.33 0.42
CA ARG A 35 -0.37 13.80 0.34
C ARG A 35 -0.03 14.48 1.66
N ASP A 36 -0.46 13.92 2.78
CA ASP A 36 -0.13 14.43 4.11
C ASP A 36 1.39 14.38 4.38
N LEU A 37 2.08 13.42 3.78
CA LEU A 37 3.55 13.34 3.80
C LEU A 37 4.23 14.32 2.83
N GLY A 38 3.47 14.99 1.96
CA GLY A 38 3.93 15.99 1.00
C GLY A 38 4.38 15.40 -0.35
N PHE A 39 3.87 14.23 -0.72
CA PHE A 39 3.95 13.74 -2.10
C PHE A 39 2.81 14.33 -2.95
N GLU A 40 3.05 14.52 -4.23
CA GLU A 40 2.00 14.68 -5.23
C GLU A 40 1.44 13.30 -5.57
N ALA A 41 0.32 12.92 -4.94
CA ALA A 41 -0.28 11.59 -5.09
C ALA A 41 -1.66 11.61 -5.77
N ALA A 42 -1.96 10.57 -6.54
CA ALA A 42 -3.27 10.32 -7.13
C ALA A 42 -3.54 8.81 -7.33
N ALA A 43 -4.79 8.41 -7.15
CA ALA A 43 -5.28 7.10 -7.58
C ALA A 43 -5.65 7.21 -9.06
N ARG A 44 -5.00 6.42 -9.90
CA ARG A 44 -5.14 6.47 -11.36
C ARG A 44 -5.95 5.27 -11.84
N PRO A 45 -7.06 5.48 -12.56
CA PRO A 45 -7.93 4.40 -12.99
C PRO A 45 -7.20 3.46 -13.97
N THR A 46 -7.51 2.17 -13.86
CA THR A 46 -7.10 1.11 -14.78
C THR A 46 -8.34 0.36 -15.27
N ALA A 47 -8.14 -0.75 -15.99
CA ALA A 47 -9.24 -1.66 -16.30
C ALA A 47 -9.73 -2.44 -15.07
N GLY A 48 -8.88 -2.61 -14.05
CA GLY A 48 -9.20 -3.27 -12.78
C GLY A 48 -9.17 -2.27 -11.62
N HIS A 49 -8.25 -2.46 -10.67
CA HIS A 49 -8.13 -1.62 -9.49
C HIS A 49 -7.13 -0.47 -9.72
N PRO A 50 -7.37 0.71 -9.12
CA PRO A 50 -6.57 1.90 -9.41
C PRO A 50 -5.10 1.74 -8.98
N MET A 51 -4.19 2.32 -9.75
CA MET A 51 -2.78 2.45 -9.38
C MET A 51 -2.60 3.72 -8.56
N VAL A 52 -2.08 3.62 -7.34
CA VAL A 52 -1.66 4.82 -6.60
C VAL A 52 -0.28 5.20 -7.11
N VAL A 53 -0.18 6.41 -7.67
CA VAL A 53 1.10 7.00 -8.07
C VAL A 53 1.35 8.23 -7.23
N ALA A 54 2.53 8.33 -6.65
CA ALA A 54 2.94 9.48 -5.87
C ALA A 54 4.37 9.91 -6.17
N HIS A 55 4.59 11.20 -6.44
CA HIS A 55 5.91 11.77 -6.68
C HIS A 55 6.32 12.71 -5.55
N GLY A 56 7.58 12.65 -5.15
CA GLY A 56 8.08 13.52 -4.10
C GLY A 56 9.60 13.59 -4.09
N GLY A 57 10.12 14.59 -3.37
CA GLY A 57 11.55 14.81 -3.26
C GLY A 57 12.18 15.35 -4.54
N GLU A 58 13.42 15.79 -4.41
CA GLU A 58 14.15 16.47 -5.47
C GLU A 58 15.62 16.04 -5.47
N GLY A 59 16.28 16.20 -6.62
CA GLY A 59 17.70 15.88 -6.77
C GLY A 59 18.04 14.39 -6.66
N GLY A 60 19.34 14.09 -6.72
CA GLY A 60 19.87 12.73 -6.59
C GLY A 60 19.41 11.75 -7.68
N PRO A 61 19.61 10.43 -7.50
CA PRO A 61 19.02 9.41 -8.36
C PRO A 61 17.49 9.37 -8.18
N HIS A 62 16.77 8.94 -9.20
CA HIS A 62 15.35 8.64 -9.10
C HIS A 62 15.14 7.21 -8.61
N LEU A 63 14.43 7.03 -7.50
CA LEU A 63 14.05 5.70 -6.99
C LEU A 63 12.54 5.50 -7.10
N LEU A 64 12.15 4.34 -7.62
CA LEU A 64 10.76 3.89 -7.61
C LEU A 64 10.59 2.79 -6.58
N PHE A 65 9.66 2.99 -5.65
CA PHE A 65 9.18 1.94 -4.76
C PHE A 65 7.87 1.38 -5.31
N TYR A 66 7.82 0.06 -5.45
CA TYR A 66 6.63 -0.69 -5.80
C TYR A 66 6.16 -1.52 -4.60
N GLY A 67 4.85 -1.59 -4.41
CA GLY A 67 4.18 -2.49 -3.48
C GLY A 67 2.72 -2.65 -3.88
N HIS A 68 1.94 -3.38 -3.09
CA HIS A 68 0.52 -3.55 -3.35
C HIS A 68 -0.34 -3.39 -2.09
N TYR A 69 -1.57 -2.93 -2.30
CA TYR A 69 -2.52 -2.68 -1.23
C TYR A 69 -3.68 -3.67 -1.23
N ASP A 70 -3.85 -4.46 -2.29
CA ASP A 70 -4.77 -5.58 -2.27
C ASP A 70 -4.22 -6.77 -1.49
N VAL A 71 -5.11 -7.67 -1.08
CA VAL A 71 -4.77 -8.81 -0.23
C VAL A 71 -5.55 -10.05 -0.65
N GLN A 72 -4.99 -11.24 -0.40
CA GLN A 72 -5.72 -12.51 -0.56
C GLN A 72 -7.05 -12.56 0.24
N PRO A 73 -8.02 -13.40 -0.19
CA PRO A 73 -9.17 -13.78 0.62
C PRO A 73 -8.81 -14.31 2.02
N VAL A 74 -9.81 -14.31 2.89
CA VAL A 74 -9.65 -14.73 4.29
C VAL A 74 -10.14 -16.15 4.56
N ASP A 75 -10.60 -16.84 3.52
CA ASP A 75 -11.16 -18.18 3.65
C ASP A 75 -10.12 -19.25 4.00
N PRO A 76 -10.50 -20.25 4.82
CA PRO A 76 -11.79 -20.34 5.51
C PRO A 76 -11.80 -19.52 6.81
N LEU A 77 -12.82 -18.68 6.98
CA LEU A 77 -12.89 -17.70 8.08
C LEU A 77 -12.85 -18.33 9.48
N ASN A 78 -13.33 -19.57 9.65
CA ASN A 78 -13.38 -20.28 10.93
C ASN A 78 -12.00 -20.68 11.48
N LEU A 79 -10.93 -20.59 10.68
CA LEU A 79 -9.56 -20.82 11.15
C LEU A 79 -8.94 -19.57 11.77
N TRP A 80 -9.59 -18.42 11.64
CA TRP A 80 -9.16 -17.20 12.30
C TRP A 80 -9.66 -17.16 13.74
N HIS A 81 -8.77 -16.82 14.67
CA HIS A 81 -9.12 -16.61 16.08
C HIS A 81 -9.77 -15.24 16.34
N ARG A 82 -9.75 -14.36 15.34
CA ARG A 82 -10.20 -12.96 15.37
C ARG A 82 -10.64 -12.55 13.96
N ASP A 83 -11.47 -11.53 13.85
CA ASP A 83 -11.70 -10.86 12.57
C ASP A 83 -10.35 -10.55 11.86
N PRO A 84 -10.12 -11.07 10.64
CA PRO A 84 -8.89 -10.84 9.87
C PRO A 84 -8.55 -9.37 9.64
N PHE A 85 -9.55 -8.50 9.65
CA PHE A 85 -9.42 -7.06 9.42
C PHE A 85 -9.55 -6.23 10.71
N ASP A 86 -9.55 -6.86 11.90
CA ASP A 86 -9.36 -6.20 13.20
C ASP A 86 -7.91 -6.39 13.68
N PRO A 87 -6.95 -5.57 13.24
CA PRO A 87 -5.54 -5.78 13.53
C PRO A 87 -5.24 -5.68 15.03
N VAL A 88 -4.43 -6.62 15.52
CA VAL A 88 -4.03 -6.66 16.94
C VAL A 88 -2.53 -6.93 17.08
N ILE A 89 -1.94 -6.38 18.14
CA ILE A 89 -0.60 -6.78 18.61
C ILE A 89 -0.76 -7.94 19.58
N GLU A 90 -0.08 -9.05 19.32
CA GLU A 90 -0.10 -10.23 20.17
C GLU A 90 1.31 -10.60 20.63
N ASP A 91 1.43 -11.01 21.89
CA ASP A 91 2.65 -11.60 22.42
C ASP A 91 2.69 -13.10 22.06
N THR A 92 3.79 -13.53 21.43
CA THR A 92 4.04 -14.94 21.10
C THR A 92 5.35 -15.40 21.74
N ALA A 93 5.60 -16.72 21.75
CA ALA A 93 6.88 -17.27 22.20
C ALA A 93 8.10 -16.74 21.40
N LYS A 94 7.87 -16.16 20.20
CA LYS A 94 8.90 -15.55 19.34
C LYS A 94 8.94 -14.02 19.43
N GLY A 95 8.16 -13.42 20.33
CA GLY A 95 8.04 -11.98 20.50
C GLY A 95 6.69 -11.42 20.05
N LYS A 96 6.59 -10.09 20.02
CA LYS A 96 5.38 -9.38 19.60
C LYS A 96 5.18 -9.49 18.08
N VAL A 97 3.95 -9.81 17.67
CA VAL A 97 3.54 -9.86 16.26
C VAL A 97 2.32 -8.98 16.04
N ILE A 98 2.13 -8.50 14.81
CA ILE A 98 0.87 -7.93 14.36
C ILE A 98 0.11 -9.04 13.65
N ARG A 99 -1.12 -9.33 14.09
CA ARG A 99 -1.99 -10.32 13.45
C ARG A 99 -3.14 -9.61 12.73
N ALA A 100 -3.13 -9.69 11.41
CA ALA A 100 -4.20 -9.26 10.51
C ALA A 100 -3.94 -9.79 9.09
N ARG A 101 -4.98 -9.91 8.26
CA ARG A 101 -4.84 -10.04 6.82
C ARG A 101 -4.20 -8.76 6.27
N GLY A 102 -3.16 -8.91 5.44
CA GLY A 102 -2.39 -7.78 4.91
C GLY A 102 -1.19 -7.36 5.76
N ALA A 103 -1.05 -7.87 7.00
CA ALA A 103 -0.03 -7.37 7.94
C ALA A 103 1.41 -7.65 7.47
N SER A 104 1.65 -8.79 6.84
CA SER A 104 2.93 -9.08 6.18
C SER A 104 2.86 -8.73 4.71
N ASP A 105 1.81 -9.20 4.04
CA ASP A 105 1.70 -9.23 2.59
C ASP A 105 0.51 -8.37 2.10
N ASP A 106 0.72 -7.15 1.62
CA ASP A 106 2.00 -6.37 1.64
C ASP A 106 1.87 -5.03 2.37
N LYS A 107 0.69 -4.74 2.95
CA LYS A 107 0.42 -3.46 3.64
C LYS A 107 1.43 -3.12 4.73
N GLY A 108 1.98 -4.12 5.42
CA GLY A 108 3.03 -3.92 6.42
C GLY A 108 4.36 -3.44 5.83
N GLN A 109 4.82 -4.09 4.76
CA GLN A 109 6.06 -3.75 4.07
C GLN A 109 5.94 -2.41 3.35
N LEU A 110 4.84 -2.22 2.61
CA LEU A 110 4.48 -0.95 1.98
C LEU A 110 4.48 0.21 2.99
N MET A 111 3.81 0.04 4.14
CA MET A 111 3.77 1.07 5.18
C MET A 111 5.14 1.31 5.83
N THR A 112 5.99 0.27 5.91
CA THR A 112 7.36 0.42 6.41
C THR A 112 8.15 1.41 5.54
N PHE A 113 8.01 1.35 4.22
CA PHE A 113 8.68 2.29 3.32
C PHE A 113 8.12 3.72 3.48
N ILE A 114 6.80 3.87 3.59
CA ILE A 114 6.15 5.18 3.81
C ILE A 114 6.61 5.79 5.14
N GLU A 115 6.66 5.00 6.22
CA GLU A 115 7.12 5.48 7.53
C GLU A 115 8.63 5.77 7.54
N ALA A 116 9.44 5.06 6.75
CA ALA A 116 10.85 5.42 6.56
C ALA A 116 11.01 6.80 5.90
N CYS A 117 10.21 7.10 4.87
CA CYS A 117 10.17 8.42 4.25
C CYS A 117 9.73 9.50 5.26
N ARG A 118 8.72 9.20 6.08
CA ARG A 118 8.23 10.09 7.14
C ARG A 118 9.27 10.37 8.21
N ALA A 119 9.94 9.34 8.70
CA ALA A 119 11.01 9.46 9.69
C ALA A 119 12.20 10.28 9.13
N TRP A 120 12.60 10.01 7.89
CA TRP A 120 13.66 10.75 7.22
C TRP A 120 13.31 12.24 7.11
N LYS A 121 12.13 12.54 6.58
CA LYS A 121 11.66 13.93 6.40
C LYS A 121 11.52 14.66 7.73
N ALA A 122 11.13 13.97 8.81
CA ALA A 122 11.05 14.58 10.15
C ALA A 122 12.42 15.03 10.70
N VAL A 123 13.50 14.32 10.35
CA VAL A 123 14.87 14.63 10.79
C VAL A 123 15.57 15.61 9.85
N HIS A 124 15.38 15.46 8.53
CA HIS A 124 16.13 16.19 7.51
C HIS A 124 15.33 17.30 6.81
N GLY A 125 14.03 17.43 7.08
CA GLY A 125 13.12 18.42 6.49
C GLY A 125 12.64 18.12 5.06
N THR A 126 13.38 17.29 4.32
CA THR A 126 13.09 16.91 2.93
C THR A 126 13.34 15.41 2.72
N LEU A 127 12.79 14.86 1.63
CA LEU A 127 13.13 13.52 1.15
C LEU A 127 14.58 13.49 0.61
N PRO A 128 15.26 12.33 0.64
CA PRO A 128 16.69 12.25 0.32
C PRO A 128 17.03 12.39 -1.17
N CYS A 129 16.06 12.14 -2.04
CA CYS A 129 16.19 12.18 -3.49
C CYS A 129 14.79 12.21 -4.13
N ARG A 130 14.72 12.23 -5.47
CA ARG A 130 13.48 12.04 -6.22
C ARG A 130 12.94 10.62 -6.00
N LEU A 131 11.72 10.53 -5.51
CA LEU A 131 11.02 9.28 -5.21
C LEU A 131 9.70 9.19 -5.97
N THR A 132 9.42 8.01 -6.51
CA THR A 132 8.09 7.64 -7.00
C THR A 132 7.57 6.44 -6.20
N MET A 133 6.36 6.53 -5.69
CA MET A 133 5.63 5.39 -5.13
C MET A 133 4.61 4.91 -6.17
N LEU A 134 4.67 3.63 -6.52
CA LEU A 134 3.71 2.96 -7.38
C LEU A 134 3.09 1.81 -6.59
N LEU A 135 1.85 1.98 -6.13
CA LEU A 135 1.16 0.99 -5.31
C LEU A 135 -0.02 0.42 -6.09
N GLU A 136 0.00 -0.89 -6.36
CA GLU A 136 -1.07 -1.54 -7.12
C GLU A 136 -2.13 -2.20 -6.24
N GLY A 137 -3.28 -2.52 -6.85
CA GLY A 137 -4.38 -3.19 -6.18
C GLY A 137 -4.81 -4.50 -6.84
N GLU A 138 -3.94 -5.12 -7.63
CA GLU A 138 -4.27 -6.34 -8.39
C GLU A 138 -3.19 -7.44 -8.32
N GLU A 139 -2.19 -7.31 -7.43
CA GLU A 139 -1.06 -8.24 -7.37
C GLU A 139 -1.55 -9.67 -7.11
N GLU A 140 -2.50 -9.81 -6.18
CA GLU A 140 -3.08 -11.08 -5.75
C GLU A 140 -4.01 -11.68 -6.82
N SER A 141 -4.31 -10.91 -7.86
CA SER A 141 -5.07 -11.28 -9.07
C SER A 141 -4.19 -11.39 -10.33
N GLY A 142 -2.85 -11.34 -10.18
CA GLY A 142 -1.89 -11.50 -11.27
C GLY A 142 -1.55 -10.22 -12.05
N SER A 143 -1.85 -9.04 -11.49
CA SER A 143 -1.47 -7.72 -12.00
C SER A 143 -1.83 -7.44 -13.49
N PRO A 144 -3.05 -7.76 -13.98
CA PRO A 144 -3.38 -7.64 -15.40
C PRO A 144 -3.25 -6.21 -15.94
N SER A 145 -3.46 -5.19 -15.09
CA SER A 145 -3.32 -3.78 -15.47
C SER A 145 -1.90 -3.23 -15.37
N LEU A 146 -0.98 -3.89 -14.65
CA LEU A 146 0.33 -3.34 -14.31
C LEU A 146 1.19 -3.11 -15.55
N VAL A 147 1.33 -4.13 -16.41
CA VAL A 147 2.18 -4.02 -17.62
C VAL A 147 1.66 -2.93 -18.58
N PRO A 148 0.35 -2.88 -18.93
CA PRO A 148 -0.19 -1.76 -19.70
C PRO A 148 0.05 -0.40 -19.05
N PHE A 149 -0.13 -0.29 -17.73
CA PHE A 149 0.07 0.95 -16.99
C PHE A 149 1.53 1.42 -17.03
N LEU A 150 2.48 0.52 -16.78
CA LEU A 150 3.91 0.83 -16.84
C LEU A 150 4.34 1.29 -18.24
N LYS A 151 3.85 0.63 -19.30
CA LYS A 151 4.14 1.03 -20.69
C LYS A 151 3.56 2.41 -21.02
N GLY A 152 2.33 2.70 -20.57
CA GLY A 152 1.66 3.98 -20.80
C GLY A 152 2.30 5.16 -20.06
N ASN A 153 2.95 4.90 -18.92
CA ASN A 153 3.52 5.93 -18.05
C ASN A 153 5.07 5.83 -17.96
N ALA A 154 5.71 5.13 -18.90
CA ALA A 154 7.14 4.81 -18.82
C ALA A 154 8.03 6.06 -18.68
N GLY A 155 7.71 7.15 -19.40
CA GLY A 155 8.50 8.38 -19.33
C GLY A 155 8.37 9.16 -18.02
N GLU A 156 7.28 8.96 -17.28
CA GLU A 156 7.07 9.53 -15.95
C GLU A 156 7.71 8.68 -14.85
N LEU A 157 7.60 7.35 -14.98
CA LEU A 157 8.10 6.40 -14.00
C LEU A 157 9.61 6.11 -14.13
N SER A 158 10.24 6.52 -15.24
CA SER A 158 11.69 6.42 -15.48
C SER A 158 12.49 7.52 -14.80
#